data_AF-A0A2T2UCE9-F1
#
_entry.id   AF-A0A2T2UCE9-F1
#
_cell.length_a   1.000
_cell.length_b   1.000
_cell.length_c   1.000
_cell.angle_alpha   90.00
_cell.angle_beta   90.00
_cell.angle_gamma   90.00
#
_symmetry.space_group_name_H-M   'P 1'
#
loop_
_entity.id
_entity.type
_entity.pdbx_description
1 polymer ?
#
loop_
_entity_poly.entity_id
_entity_poly.type
_entity_poly.pdbx_seq_one_letter_code
_entity_poly.pdbx_strand_id
1 'polypeptide(L)'
;MPAHIGITTSFEDGEQHLDRHYVTAIEEAGGVPVLLPTTDAEFTFETLLDRIDGLVVPGGPAVTEGLTGPLPDDLDPLDEVRADSDRQWIERCWRTGRP
;
A
#
# COMPACT_ATOMS: atom_id res chain seq x y z
N MET A 1 14.60 -17.05 -7.68
CA MET A 1 13.78 -16.11 -8.47
C MET A 1 13.77 -14.79 -7.71
N PRO A 2 13.77 -13.62 -8.38
CA PRO A 2 13.71 -12.35 -7.66
C PRO A 2 12.36 -12.24 -6.93
N ALA A 3 12.34 -11.56 -5.79
CA ALA A 3 11.13 -11.38 -4.98
C ALA A 3 10.19 -10.37 -5.66
N HIS A 4 8.92 -10.73 -5.81
CA HIS A 4 7.88 -9.82 -6.29
C HIS A 4 7.36 -8.99 -5.12
N ILE A 5 7.57 -7.68 -5.17
CA ILE A 5 7.18 -6.77 -4.10
C ILE A 5 5.94 -6.03 -4.54
N GLY A 6 4.82 -6.30 -3.87
CA GLY A 6 3.59 -5.55 -4.04
C GLY A 6 3.78 -4.13 -3.56
N ILE A 7 3.33 -3.14 -4.34
CA ILE A 7 3.36 -1.74 -3.94
C ILE A 7 1.99 -1.11 -4.12
N THR A 8 1.42 -0.58 -3.03
CA THR A 8 0.14 0.15 -3.11
C THR A 8 0.36 1.55 -3.68
N THR A 9 -0.73 2.28 -3.92
CA THR A 9 -0.73 3.60 -4.55
C THR A 9 -1.36 4.62 -3.61
N SER A 10 -0.97 5.88 -3.78
CA SER A 10 -1.79 6.98 -3.27
C SER A 10 -3.07 7.11 -4.09
N PHE A 11 -4.11 7.68 -3.51
CA PHE A 11 -5.41 7.88 -4.15
C PHE A 11 -5.87 9.31 -3.88
N GLU A 12 -6.13 10.06 -4.96
CA GLU A 12 -6.59 11.44 -4.91
C GLU A 12 -7.48 11.69 -6.13
N ASP A 13 -8.61 12.38 -5.95
CA ASP A 13 -9.54 12.73 -7.03
C ASP A 13 -9.99 11.56 -7.93
N GLY A 14 -10.06 10.35 -7.37
CA GLY A 14 -10.44 9.14 -8.11
C GLY A 14 -9.31 8.52 -8.94
N GLU A 15 -8.10 9.08 -8.85
CA GLU A 15 -6.90 8.61 -9.55
C GLU A 15 -5.92 7.94 -8.58
N GLN A 16 -5.17 6.97 -9.10
CA GLN A 16 -4.11 6.29 -8.37
C GLN A 16 -2.74 6.82 -8.82
N HIS A 17 -1.93 7.28 -7.88
CA HIS A 17 -0.60 7.79 -8.16
C HIS A 17 0.48 7.02 -7.40
N LEU A 18 1.62 6.84 -8.07
CA LEU A 18 2.82 6.28 -7.48
C LEU A 18 4.03 7.03 -8.00
N ASP A 19 4.82 7.58 -7.08
CA ASP A 19 6.11 8.15 -7.45
C ASP A 19 7.07 7.03 -7.84
N ARG A 20 7.75 7.24 -8.97
CA ARG A 20 8.71 6.30 -9.55
C ARG A 20 9.85 5.95 -8.58
N HIS A 21 10.20 6.81 -7.62
CA HIS A 21 11.28 6.50 -6.69
C HIS A 21 11.04 5.22 -5.88
N TYR A 22 9.78 4.88 -5.56
CA TYR A 22 9.49 3.63 -4.87
C TYR A 22 9.73 2.41 -5.77
N VAL A 23 9.36 2.51 -7.04
CA VAL A 23 9.62 1.46 -8.05
C VAL A 23 11.13 1.26 -8.20
N THR A 24 11.87 2.35 -8.38
CA THR A 24 13.33 2.31 -8.51
C THR A 24 14.01 1.75 -7.25
N ALA A 25 13.54 2.11 -6.05
CA ALA A 25 14.10 1.56 -4.82
C ALA A 25 13.94 0.03 -4.72
N ILE A 26 12.81 -0.52 -5.16
CA ILE A 26 12.59 -1.98 -5.22
C ILE A 26 13.53 -2.62 -6.23
N GLU A 27 13.65 -2.03 -7.43
CA GLU A 27 14.53 -2.53 -8.50
C GLU A 27 16.01 -2.53 -8.06
N GLU A 28 16.46 -1.45 -7.43
CA GLU A 28 17.83 -1.31 -6.91
C GLU A 28 18.12 -2.29 -5.76
N ALA A 29 17.11 -2.67 -4.99
CA ALA A 29 17.19 -3.72 -3.97
C ALA A 29 17.17 -5.15 -4.57
N GLY A 30 17.01 -5.30 -5.89
CA GLY A 30 16.98 -6.59 -6.60
C GLY A 30 15.60 -7.27 -6.59
N GLY A 31 14.54 -6.55 -6.21
CA GLY A 31 13.16 -7.01 -6.29
C GLY A 31 12.50 -6.71 -7.64
N VAL A 32 11.31 -7.26 -7.84
CA VAL A 32 10.43 -6.96 -8.99
C VAL A 32 9.19 -6.24 -8.47
N PRO A 33 9.00 -4.95 -8.78
CA PRO A 33 7.83 -4.21 -8.30
C PRO A 33 6.56 -4.66 -9.01
N VAL A 34 5.48 -4.85 -8.25
CA VAL A 34 4.14 -5.19 -8.73
C VAL A 34 3.17 -4.15 -8.19
N LEU A 35 2.63 -3.28 -9.06
CA LEU A 35 1.66 -2.28 -8.65
C LEU A 35 0.35 -2.96 -8.25
N LEU A 36 -0.09 -2.70 -7.02
CA LEU A 36 -1.34 -3.21 -6.49
C LEU A 36 -2.42 -2.14 -6.64
N PRO A 37 -3.63 -2.50 -7.09
CA PRO A 37 -4.72 -1.55 -7.21
C PRO A 37 -5.25 -1.15 -5.83
N THR A 38 -5.65 0.12 -5.70
CA THR A 38 -6.64 0.54 -4.71
C THR A 38 -7.97 -0.14 -5.05
N THR A 39 -8.45 -1.03 -4.19
CA THR A 39 -9.63 -1.86 -4.47
C THR A 39 -10.31 -2.31 -3.18
N ASP A 40 -11.61 -2.61 -3.28
CA ASP A 40 -12.42 -3.29 -2.26
C ASP A 40 -12.77 -4.73 -2.66
N ALA A 41 -12.35 -5.18 -3.85
CA ALA A 41 -12.75 -6.45 -4.42
C ALA A 41 -11.95 -7.62 -3.82
N GLU A 42 -12.60 -8.44 -3.00
CA GLU A 42 -11.99 -9.62 -2.34
C GLU A 42 -11.25 -10.54 -3.31
N PHE A 43 -11.83 -10.80 -4.49
CA PHE A 43 -11.21 -11.63 -5.51
C PHE A 43 -9.86 -11.09 -5.98
N THR A 44 -9.71 -9.77 -6.07
CA THR A 44 -8.46 -9.11 -6.47
C THR A 44 -7.38 -9.32 -5.40
N PHE A 45 -7.74 -9.14 -4.12
CA PHE A 45 -6.84 -9.37 -3.00
C PHE A 45 -6.29 -10.79 -3.02
N GLU A 46 -7.17 -11.79 -2.99
CA GLU A 46 -6.78 -13.21 -2.94
C GLU A 46 -5.93 -13.61 -4.17
N THR A 47 -6.31 -13.12 -5.35
CA THR A 47 -5.62 -13.46 -6.60
C THR A 47 -4.22 -12.87 -6.69
N LEU A 48 -3.98 -11.67 -6.18
CA LEU A 48 -2.67 -11.01 -6.24
C LEU A 48 -1.79 -11.35 -5.04
N LEU A 49 -2.36 -11.67 -3.88
CA LEU A 49 -1.61 -12.03 -2.68
C LEU A 49 -0.67 -13.23 -2.93
N ASP A 50 -1.14 -14.23 -3.69
CA ASP A 50 -0.33 -15.39 -4.09
C ASP A 50 0.77 -15.09 -5.12
N ARG A 51 0.83 -13.85 -5.63
CA ARG A 51 1.84 -13.42 -6.62
C ARG A 51 2.88 -12.46 -6.06
N ILE A 52 2.75 -12.06 -4.80
CA ILE A 52 3.71 -11.17 -4.13
C ILE A 52 4.36 -11.89 -2.95
N ASP A 53 5.63 -11.57 -2.76
CA ASP A 53 6.48 -12.10 -1.70
C ASP A 53 6.60 -11.13 -0.52
N GLY A 54 6.18 -9.88 -0.68
CA GLY A 54 6.14 -8.85 0.36
C GLY A 54 5.40 -7.59 -0.09
N LEU A 55 5.21 -6.65 0.83
CA LEU A 55 4.43 -5.42 0.60
C LEU A 55 5.21 -4.16 0.94
N VAL A 56 5.11 -3.15 0.07
CA VAL A 56 5.50 -1.77 0.34
C VAL A 56 4.26 -0.90 0.30
N VAL A 57 4.05 -0.11 1.36
CA VAL A 57 2.97 0.88 1.44
C VAL A 57 3.61 2.27 1.38
N PRO A 58 3.49 2.99 0.26
CA PRO A 58 4.02 4.34 0.13
C PRO A 58 3.46 5.31 1.18
N GLY A 59 4.24 6.32 1.51
CA GLY A 59 3.77 7.44 2.33
C GLY A 59 2.61 8.19 1.66
N GLY A 60 1.80 8.87 2.46
CA GLY A 60 0.76 9.79 2.02
C GLY A 60 0.16 10.54 3.21
N PRO A 61 -1.08 11.06 3.12
CA PRO A 61 -1.73 11.72 4.24
C PRO A 61 -1.68 10.91 5.54
N ALA A 62 -1.61 11.61 6.67
CA ALA A 62 -1.38 10.97 7.96
C ALA A 62 -2.56 10.07 8.36
N VAL A 63 -2.26 8.85 8.80
CA VAL A 63 -3.24 8.00 9.49
C VAL A 63 -3.43 8.56 10.90
N THR A 64 -4.64 9.02 11.20
CA THR A 64 -4.94 9.64 12.51
C THR A 64 -5.52 8.66 13.54
N GLU A 65 -5.84 7.43 13.12
CA GLU A 65 -6.40 6.40 13.99
C GLU A 65 -5.37 5.91 15.03
N GLY A 66 -5.81 5.79 16.28
CA GLY A 66 -4.96 5.29 17.38
C GLY A 66 -3.85 6.24 17.83
N LEU A 67 -3.79 7.47 17.28
CA LEU A 67 -2.82 8.48 17.72
C LEU A 67 -3.18 9.04 19.11
N THR A 68 -2.14 9.41 19.86
CA THR A 68 -2.27 10.07 21.17
C THR A 68 -1.66 11.46 21.12
N GLY A 69 -2.30 12.44 21.76
CA GLY A 69 -1.88 13.84 21.73
C GLY A 69 -2.63 14.69 20.71
N PRO A 70 -2.34 16.00 20.64
CA PRO A 70 -2.95 16.90 19.67
C PRO A 70 -2.44 16.59 18.26
N LEU A 71 -3.34 16.62 17.29
CA LEU A 71 -3.00 16.54 15.87
C LEU A 71 -2.68 17.95 15.33
N PRO A 72 -1.73 18.09 14.39
CA PRO A 72 -1.56 19.33 13.65
C PRO A 72 -2.85 19.72 12.93
N ASP A 73 -3.15 21.02 12.90
CA ASP A 73 -4.37 21.56 12.27
C ASP A 73 -4.31 21.48 10.73
N ASP A 74 -3.13 21.29 10.16
CA ASP A 74 -2.82 21.25 8.73
C ASP A 74 -2.63 19.82 8.18
N LEU A 75 -3.14 18.82 8.89
CA LEU A 75 -3.16 17.44 8.37
C LEU A 75 -4.20 17.29 7.27
N ASP A 76 -3.74 16.87 6.10
CA ASP A 76 -4.63 16.42 5.05
C ASP A 76 -5.40 15.15 5.50
N PRO A 77 -6.71 15.06 5.20
CA PRO A 77 -7.49 13.89 5.52
C PRO A 77 -7.00 12.68 4.71
N LEU A 78 -7.02 11.51 5.33
CA LEU A 78 -6.79 10.25 4.62
C LEU A 78 -8.05 9.87 3.85
N ASP A 79 -7.90 9.59 2.56
CA ASP A 79 -8.99 9.05 1.73
C ASP A 79 -9.42 7.66 2.23
N GLU A 80 -10.73 7.47 2.45
CA GLU A 80 -11.30 6.23 3.02
C GLU A 80 -11.09 5.02 2.12
N VAL A 81 -11.18 5.20 0.79
CA VAL A 81 -11.01 4.11 -0.19
C VAL A 81 -9.58 3.59 -0.15
N ARG A 82 -8.61 4.50 -0.09
CA ARG A 82 -7.21 4.13 0.12
C ARG A 82 -6.99 3.49 1.48
N ALA A 83 -7.49 4.10 2.56
CA ALA A 83 -7.29 3.61 3.92
C ALA A 83 -7.74 2.15 4.06
N ASP A 84 -8.95 1.84 3.57
CA ASP A 84 -9.49 0.50 3.61
C ASP A 84 -8.71 -0.47 2.73
N SER A 85 -8.31 -0.07 1.53
CA SER A 85 -7.50 -0.90 0.62
C SER A 85 -6.12 -1.21 1.22
N ASP A 86 -5.42 -0.21 1.76
CA ASP A 86 -4.10 -0.39 2.38
C ASP A 86 -4.21 -1.29 3.61
N ARG A 87 -5.21 -1.08 4.48
CA ARG A 87 -5.48 -1.95 5.64
C ARG A 87 -5.70 -3.41 5.21
N GLN A 88 -6.50 -3.62 4.17
CA GLN A 88 -6.79 -4.94 3.62
C GLN A 88 -5.54 -5.65 3.07
N TRP A 89 -4.63 -4.93 2.39
CA TRP A 89 -3.34 -5.48 1.95
C TRP A 89 -2.43 -5.83 3.12
N ILE A 90 -2.29 -4.92 4.09
CA ILE A 90 -1.43 -5.09 5.27
C ILE A 90 -1.88 -6.30 6.08
N GLU A 91 -3.16 -6.39 6.43
CA GLU A 91 -3.69 -7.49 7.24
C GLU A 91 -3.54 -8.85 6.54
N ARG A 92 -3.70 -8.90 5.21
CA ARG A 92 -3.51 -10.13 4.42
C ARG A 92 -2.06 -10.56 4.36
N CYS A 93 -1.13 -9.62 4.12
CA CYS A 93 0.30 -9.92 4.11
C CYS A 93 0.75 -10.43 5.49
N TRP A 94 0.32 -9.76 6.57
CA TRP A 94 0.59 -10.22 7.93
C TRP A 94 0.06 -11.64 8.15
N ARG A 95 -1.23 -11.89 7.91
CA ARG A 95 -1.87 -13.20 8.13
C ARG A 95 -1.18 -14.34 7.39
N THR A 96 -0.51 -14.04 6.29
CA THR A 96 0.16 -15.02 5.46
C THR A 96 1.69 -15.06 5.62
N GLY A 97 2.23 -14.29 6.57
CA GLY A 97 3.67 -14.27 6.87
C GLY A 97 4.52 -13.59 5.79
N ARG A 98 3.92 -12.74 4.95
CA ARG A 98 4.62 -11.92 3.97
C ARG A 98 5.11 -10.64 4.66
N PRO A 99 6.41 -10.31 4.56
CA PRO A 99 6.97 -9.08 5.12
C PRO A 99 6.38 -7.82 4.48
#